data_AF-A0A3D3FJT2-F1
#
_entry.id   AF-A0A3D3FJT2-F1
#
_cell.length_a   1.000
_cell.length_b   1.000
_cell.length_c   1.000
_cell.angle_alpha   90.00
_cell.angle_beta   90.00
_cell.angle_gamma   90.00
#
_symmetry.space_group_name_H-M   'P 1'
#
loop_
_entity.id
_entity.type
_entity.pdbx_description
1 polymer ?
#
loop_
_entity_poly.entity_id
_entity_poly.type
_entity_poly.pdbx_seq_one_letter_code
_entity_poly.pdbx_strand_id
1 'polypeptide(L)'
;MRIKIMTAILPLLIILSCVSPADGGDIEAPEEPAFNIQPVWKLDTEYGTTSQPLQDGRYLYIVESNSVYHDEAAWFRIAKVDLESGAFAWRSPVIWDRERTSPAVCGGRVFIQTYAGVMLALSNEDGSLIATIRFASTPEESKMHGADFHLVADESAIFWAHWDADPANPRGLARFDTSLIDYSRNPSDIQTIAVEIVWGGEYSILTRPVIADGAIYVLTYNREYWDRSGYSILAAIDCDTLVERWRRNIPFFQGSFSHPILVSEGSVIIADQSLACYRTQDGTPRYEIPQDESNLLYEVLLGGAYSGAGIFYYNDKLYYTKSSHYKTAEMNGTPEKFNKNILCVDASTGRLLWGDMPPQSPSLGTRPIVAAGKVYVVAYDQLRVYDAETGKLLGVDMTIRNGGNEPNALYNGKLIFFDRDIKARKKTLTAIQVE
;
A
#
# COMPACT_ATOMS: atom_id res chain seq x y z
N MET A 1 27.51 20.02 -30.78
CA MET A 1 27.87 19.47 -29.46
C MET A 1 27.70 20.56 -28.40
N ARG A 2 26.48 20.69 -27.87
CA ARG A 2 26.16 21.41 -26.63
C ARG A 2 24.94 20.71 -26.05
N ILE A 3 25.17 20.07 -24.91
CA ILE A 3 24.21 19.26 -24.15
C ILE A 3 23.13 20.22 -23.64
N LYS A 4 21.89 20.03 -24.10
CA LYS A 4 20.72 20.58 -23.41
C LYS A 4 20.44 19.67 -22.23
N ILE A 5 20.68 20.17 -21.04
CA ILE A 5 20.19 19.61 -19.78
C ILE A 5 18.67 19.65 -19.88
N MET A 6 18.07 18.49 -20.10
CA MET A 6 16.63 18.30 -20.09
C MET A 6 16.24 18.06 -18.63
N THR A 7 15.80 19.12 -17.96
CA THR A 7 15.12 19.08 -16.68
C THR A 7 13.77 18.37 -16.87
N ALA A 8 13.80 17.03 -16.81
CA ALA A 8 12.70 16.20 -16.32
C ALA A 8 12.96 16.02 -14.82
N ILE A 9 12.00 16.11 -13.92
CA ILE A 9 10.89 15.17 -13.77
C ILE A 9 9.74 15.98 -13.15
N LEU A 10 8.75 16.34 -13.95
CA LEU A 10 7.42 16.58 -13.43
C LEU A 10 6.80 15.18 -13.37
N PRO A 11 6.43 14.62 -12.19
CA PRO A 11 5.52 13.50 -12.22
C PRO A 11 4.30 14.06 -12.95
N LEU A 12 3.92 13.42 -14.05
CA LEU A 12 2.64 13.68 -14.65
C LEU A 12 1.65 13.42 -13.51
N LEU A 13 1.17 14.49 -12.88
CA LEU A 13 -0.06 14.48 -12.13
C LEU A 13 -1.07 13.91 -13.13
N ILE A 14 -1.32 12.62 -13.04
CA ILE A 14 -2.65 12.12 -13.38
C ILE A 14 -3.50 12.91 -12.42
N ILE A 15 -4.12 13.96 -12.95
CA ILE A 15 -5.21 14.66 -12.30
C ILE A 15 -6.14 13.52 -11.92
N LEU A 16 -6.15 13.16 -10.63
CA LEU A 16 -7.32 12.61 -9.99
C LEU A 16 -8.39 13.61 -10.38
N SER A 17 -9.12 13.31 -11.44
CA SER A 17 -10.27 14.08 -11.81
C SER A 17 -11.28 13.73 -10.72
N CYS A 18 -11.17 14.45 -9.60
CA CYS A 18 -12.30 14.81 -8.77
C CYS A 18 -13.24 15.60 -9.67
N VAL A 19 -13.92 14.91 -10.57
CA VAL A 19 -15.07 15.47 -11.25
C VAL A 19 -16.18 15.33 -10.23
N SER A 20 -16.42 16.41 -9.48
CA SER A 20 -17.77 16.72 -9.03
C SER A 20 -18.68 16.57 -10.24
N PRO A 21 -19.77 15.80 -10.18
CA PRO A 21 -20.55 15.49 -11.37
C PRO A 21 -20.99 16.80 -12.03
N ALA A 22 -20.50 17.02 -13.26
CA ALA A 22 -21.05 18.03 -14.13
C ALA A 22 -22.47 17.57 -14.51
N ASP A 23 -23.41 18.51 -14.42
CA ASP A 23 -24.82 18.39 -14.76
C ASP A 23 -24.98 17.76 -16.15
N GLY A 24 -25.40 16.50 -16.17
CA GLY A 24 -25.76 15.75 -17.38
C GLY A 24 -26.98 14.92 -17.02
N GLY A 25 -28.07 15.16 -17.77
CA GLY A 25 -29.46 14.77 -17.51
C GLY A 25 -29.71 13.52 -16.66
N ASP A 26 -30.56 13.69 -15.66
CA ASP A 26 -31.02 12.67 -14.71
C ASP A 26 -31.73 11.51 -15.42
N ILE A 27 -30.98 10.48 -15.74
CA ILE A 27 -31.52 9.12 -15.72
C ILE A 27 -31.37 8.67 -14.27
N GLU A 28 -32.47 8.63 -13.51
CA GLU A 28 -32.48 8.09 -12.15
C GLU A 28 -31.96 6.65 -12.20
N ALA A 29 -30.70 6.48 -11.77
CA ALA A 29 -30.12 5.17 -11.60
C ALA A 29 -30.95 4.39 -10.55
N PRO A 30 -31.08 3.05 -10.70
CA PRO A 30 -31.76 2.24 -9.70
C PRO A 30 -31.18 2.48 -8.31
N GLU A 31 -32.05 2.55 -7.31
CA GLU A 31 -31.64 2.75 -5.91
C GLU A 31 -30.79 1.55 -5.45
N GLU A 32 -29.59 1.83 -4.92
CA GLU A 32 -28.70 0.78 -4.41
C GLU A 32 -29.25 0.21 -3.09
N PRO A 33 -29.11 -1.11 -2.84
CA PRO A 33 -29.60 -1.70 -1.60
C PRO A 33 -28.90 -1.08 -0.39
N ALA A 34 -29.65 -0.72 0.65
CA ALA A 34 -29.07 -0.18 1.86
C ALA A 34 -28.37 -1.28 2.68
N PHE A 35 -27.21 -0.95 3.26
CA PHE A 35 -26.52 -1.75 4.26
C PHE A 35 -26.30 -0.87 5.49
N ASN A 36 -26.71 -1.33 6.67
CA ASN A 36 -26.52 -0.58 7.91
C ASN A 36 -25.56 -1.36 8.79
N ILE A 37 -24.37 -0.82 9.01
CA ILE A 37 -23.43 -1.41 9.95
C ILE A 37 -23.76 -1.02 11.39
N GLN A 38 -23.41 -1.92 12.31
CA GLN A 38 -23.33 -1.60 13.73
C GLN A 38 -21.88 -1.76 14.17
N PRO A 39 -21.22 -0.66 14.59
CA PRO A 39 -19.86 -0.73 15.10
C PRO A 39 -19.79 -1.63 16.34
N VAL A 40 -18.82 -2.54 16.36
CA VAL A 40 -18.46 -3.32 17.55
C VAL A 40 -17.73 -2.41 18.53
N TRP A 41 -16.80 -1.60 18.01
CA TRP A 41 -16.13 -0.54 18.75
C TRP A 41 -15.72 0.59 17.82
N LYS A 42 -15.49 1.76 18.42
CA LYS A 42 -14.94 2.95 17.79
C LYS A 42 -13.85 3.52 18.67
N LEU A 43 -12.74 3.94 18.06
CA LEU A 43 -11.61 4.56 18.73
C LEU A 43 -11.30 5.89 18.09
N ASP A 44 -11.40 6.96 18.89
CA ASP A 44 -11.05 8.30 18.46
C ASP A 44 -9.52 8.43 18.32
N THR A 45 -9.07 8.77 17.12
CA THR A 45 -7.67 9.02 16.80
C THR A 45 -7.45 10.50 16.49
N GLU A 46 -6.22 10.96 16.68
CA GLU A 46 -5.81 12.27 16.21
C GLU A 46 -5.41 12.19 14.73
N TYR A 47 -6.06 13.06 13.96
CA TYR A 47 -6.03 13.15 12.52
C TYR A 47 -4.67 13.66 12.02
N GLY A 48 -4.11 13.32 10.86
CA GLY A 48 -4.28 12.33 9.80
C GLY A 48 -2.99 12.31 8.95
N THR A 49 -2.58 11.13 8.50
CA THR A 49 -1.35 10.87 7.71
C THR A 49 -1.67 10.15 6.39
N THR A 50 -0.70 10.08 5.47
CA THR A 50 -0.69 9.12 4.34
C THR A 50 0.02 7.80 4.68
N SER A 51 0.64 7.73 5.86
CA SER A 51 1.30 6.55 6.40
C SER A 51 0.31 5.40 6.58
N GLN A 52 0.73 4.19 6.19
CA GLN A 52 -0.14 3.03 6.30
C GLN A 52 0.00 2.37 7.67
N PRO A 53 -1.11 1.99 8.33
CA PRO A 53 -1.04 1.20 9.54
C PRO A 53 -0.41 -0.19 9.26
N LEU A 54 0.33 -0.67 10.25
CA LEU A 54 0.90 -2.02 10.25
C LEU A 54 0.09 -2.90 11.19
N GLN A 55 -0.45 -4.01 10.68
CA GLN A 55 -1.04 -5.05 11.53
C GLN A 55 0.02 -6.11 11.83
N ASP A 56 0.20 -6.42 13.11
CA ASP A 56 1.04 -7.51 13.61
C ASP A 56 0.24 -8.31 14.65
N GLY A 57 -0.27 -9.46 14.21
CA GLY A 57 -1.18 -10.28 14.98
C GLY A 57 -2.42 -9.52 15.45
N ARG A 58 -2.58 -9.41 16.77
CA ARG A 58 -3.72 -8.72 17.42
C ARG A 58 -3.58 -7.21 17.49
N TYR A 59 -2.42 -6.66 17.11
CA TYR A 59 -2.12 -5.25 17.28
C TYR A 59 -2.09 -4.53 15.94
N LEU A 60 -2.58 -3.30 15.95
CA LEU A 60 -2.47 -2.37 14.84
C LEU A 60 -1.64 -1.16 15.27
N TYR A 61 -0.57 -0.89 14.56
CA TYR A 61 0.27 0.28 14.76
C TYR A 61 -0.15 1.34 13.76
N ILE A 62 -0.56 2.50 14.28
CA ILE A 62 -1.04 3.62 13.48
C ILE A 62 -0.19 4.86 13.78
N VAL A 63 -0.07 5.75 12.81
CA VAL A 63 0.53 7.07 13.02
C VAL A 63 -0.58 8.10 13.12
N GLU A 64 -0.55 8.87 14.21
CA GLU A 64 -1.38 10.05 14.42
C GLU A 64 -0.49 11.27 14.14
N SER A 65 -0.88 12.16 13.22
CA SER A 65 -0.02 13.29 12.81
C SER A 65 -0.80 14.43 12.19
N ASN A 66 -0.41 15.69 12.34
CA ASN A 66 -1.05 16.77 11.58
C ASN A 66 -0.45 16.97 10.16
N SER A 67 0.32 16.01 9.65
CA SER A 67 1.17 16.16 8.45
C SER A 67 0.43 16.56 7.16
N VAL A 68 -0.86 16.24 7.04
CA VAL A 68 -1.71 16.66 5.91
C VAL A 68 -2.15 18.13 5.98
N TYR A 69 -1.92 18.83 7.09
CA TYR A 69 -2.16 20.26 7.26
C TYR A 69 -0.83 21.01 7.25
N HIS A 70 -0.61 21.82 6.22
CA HIS A 70 0.67 22.48 5.99
C HIS A 70 0.81 23.83 6.71
N ASP A 71 -0.22 24.27 7.42
CA ASP A 71 -0.33 25.56 8.12
C ASP A 71 0.14 25.52 9.59
N GLU A 72 0.41 24.33 10.13
CA GLU A 72 0.81 24.14 11.53
C GLU A 72 2.21 23.53 11.66
N ALA A 73 2.82 23.67 12.86
CA ALA A 73 4.05 22.97 13.18
C ALA A 73 3.78 21.45 13.12
N ALA A 74 4.56 20.75 12.28
CA ALA A 74 4.34 19.34 12.07
C ALA A 74 4.67 18.52 13.31
N TRP A 75 3.81 17.56 13.61
CA TRP A 75 4.02 16.58 14.64
C TRP A 75 3.42 15.24 14.24
N PHE A 76 3.97 14.18 14.81
CA PHE A 76 3.37 12.86 14.78
C PHE A 76 3.62 12.10 16.09
N ARG A 77 2.87 11.02 16.30
CA ARG A 77 3.15 9.99 17.30
C ARG A 77 2.69 8.64 16.77
N ILE A 78 3.22 7.57 17.35
CA ILE A 78 2.76 6.21 17.04
C ILE A 78 1.78 5.78 18.13
N ALA A 79 0.73 5.08 17.73
CA ALA A 79 -0.18 4.43 18.65
C ALA A 79 -0.28 2.94 18.33
N LYS A 80 -0.26 2.11 19.38
CA LYS A 80 -0.54 0.67 19.30
C LYS A 80 -1.95 0.43 19.78
N VAL A 81 -2.78 -0.13 18.91
CA VAL A 81 -4.19 -0.43 19.18
C VAL A 81 -4.36 -1.94 19.33
N ASP A 82 -5.03 -2.36 20.39
CA ASP A 82 -5.47 -3.74 20.56
C ASP A 82 -6.77 -3.96 19.78
N LEU A 83 -6.72 -4.83 18.76
CA LEU A 83 -7.86 -5.06 17.86
C LEU A 83 -8.99 -5.88 18.48
N GLU A 84 -8.75 -6.56 19.60
CA GLU A 84 -9.79 -7.29 20.32
C GLU A 84 -10.67 -6.31 21.13
N SER A 85 -10.03 -5.41 21.87
CA SER A 85 -10.72 -4.44 22.74
C SER A 85 -11.09 -3.12 22.06
N GLY A 86 -10.41 -2.74 20.97
CA GLY A 86 -10.57 -1.45 20.33
C GLY A 86 -9.95 -0.27 21.10
N ALA A 87 -9.02 -0.54 22.02
CA ALA A 87 -8.38 0.48 22.85
C ALA A 87 -6.90 0.66 22.51
N PHE A 88 -6.35 1.83 22.86
CA PHE A 88 -4.91 2.03 22.85
C PHE A 88 -4.25 1.13 23.89
N ALA A 89 -3.34 0.27 23.46
CA ALA A 89 -2.38 -0.38 24.34
C ALA A 89 -1.35 0.66 24.84
N TRP A 90 -0.89 1.54 23.94
CA TRP A 90 -0.10 2.72 24.28
C TRP A 90 -0.13 3.77 23.16
N ARG A 91 0.33 4.98 23.50
CA ARG A 91 0.67 6.07 22.57
C ARG A 91 2.06 6.58 22.92
N SER A 92 2.92 6.73 21.91
CA SER A 92 4.24 7.33 22.12
C SER A 92 4.10 8.80 22.51
N PRO A 93 5.14 9.41 23.11
CA PRO A 93 5.26 10.86 23.17
C PRO A 93 5.13 11.49 21.77
N VAL A 94 4.72 12.75 21.74
CA VAL A 94 4.66 13.56 20.52
C VAL A 94 6.07 13.83 20.00
N ILE A 95 6.26 13.59 18.71
CA ILE A 95 7.49 13.86 17.97
C ILE A 95 7.25 15.07 17.08
N TRP A 96 8.05 16.11 17.27
CA TRP A 96 7.94 17.39 16.56
C TRP A 96 8.72 17.35 15.24
N ASP A 97 8.23 16.55 14.32
CA ASP A 97 8.70 16.42 12.94
C ASP A 97 7.54 15.88 12.08
N ARG A 98 7.79 15.57 10.81
CA ARG A 98 6.92 14.73 9.99
C ARG A 98 7.44 13.30 9.95
N GLU A 99 6.54 12.35 10.03
CA GLU A 99 6.79 10.95 9.69
C GLU A 99 7.10 10.81 8.20
N ARG A 100 8.15 10.07 7.85
CA ARG A 100 8.50 9.77 6.45
C ARG A 100 8.00 8.39 6.01
N THR A 101 7.88 7.46 6.96
CA THR A 101 7.52 6.07 6.68
C THR A 101 6.34 5.58 7.50
N SER A 102 5.79 4.46 7.06
CA SER A 102 4.94 3.59 7.87
C SER A 102 5.76 2.97 9.02
N PRO A 103 5.13 2.66 10.16
CA PRO A 103 5.80 1.95 11.24
C PRO A 103 6.21 0.54 10.79
N ALA A 104 7.37 0.08 11.25
CA ALA A 104 7.83 -1.30 11.12
C ALA A 104 8.01 -1.94 12.49
N VAL A 105 7.64 -3.21 12.66
CA VAL A 105 7.97 -3.99 13.86
C VAL A 105 9.12 -4.93 13.50
N CYS A 106 10.24 -4.82 14.22
CA CYS A 106 11.43 -5.64 14.02
C CYS A 106 12.05 -5.97 15.38
N GLY A 107 12.37 -7.24 15.63
CA GLY A 107 13.01 -7.67 16.89
C GLY A 107 12.29 -7.21 18.16
N GLY A 108 10.94 -7.18 18.13
CA GLY A 108 10.11 -6.71 19.26
C GLY A 108 10.15 -5.20 19.53
N ARG A 109 10.58 -4.39 18.56
CA ARG A 109 10.64 -2.91 18.63
C ARG A 109 9.90 -2.29 17.47
N VAL A 110 9.49 -1.03 17.63
CA VAL A 110 8.81 -0.28 16.56
C VAL A 110 9.77 0.75 15.97
N PHE A 111 9.88 0.78 14.65
CA PHE A 111 10.76 1.69 13.93
C PHE A 111 9.95 2.61 13.02
N ILE A 112 10.37 3.87 12.94
CA ILE A 112 9.81 4.86 12.01
C ILE A 112 10.90 5.84 11.58
N GLN A 113 10.88 6.27 10.32
CA GLN A 113 11.76 7.34 9.85
C GLN A 113 11.04 8.67 9.89
N THR A 114 11.79 9.73 10.16
CA THR A 114 11.30 11.11 10.11
C THR A 114 11.80 11.84 8.86
N TYR A 115 11.14 12.94 8.48
CA TYR A 115 11.57 13.80 7.37
C TYR A 115 12.92 14.49 7.63
N ALA A 116 13.33 14.63 8.90
CA ALA A 116 14.69 15.07 9.24
C ALA A 116 15.78 14.04 8.87
N GLY A 117 15.40 12.83 8.43
CA GLY A 117 16.35 11.79 8.01
C GLY A 117 16.93 11.00 9.16
N VAL A 118 16.20 10.87 10.27
CA VAL A 118 16.56 9.96 11.36
C VAL A 118 15.55 8.81 11.45
N MET A 119 16.03 7.65 11.88
CA MET A 119 15.19 6.53 12.26
C MET A 119 15.07 6.50 13.79
N LEU A 120 13.84 6.44 14.27
CA LEU A 120 13.53 6.30 15.69
C LEU A 120 13.21 4.85 15.98
N ALA A 121 13.79 4.31 17.05
CA ALA A 121 13.39 3.03 17.63
C ALA A 121 12.59 3.29 18.89
N LEU A 122 11.39 2.72 18.98
CA LEU A 122 10.50 2.79 20.12
C LEU A 122 10.33 1.42 20.77
N SER A 123 10.19 1.41 22.10
CA SER A 123 9.77 0.25 22.87
C SER A 123 8.38 -0.19 22.43
N ASN A 124 8.22 -1.49 22.13
CA ASN A 124 6.92 -2.04 21.76
C ASN A 124 6.00 -2.27 22.98
N GLU A 125 6.54 -2.20 24.19
CA GLU A 125 5.79 -2.38 25.43
C GLU A 125 5.00 -1.12 25.82
N ASP A 126 5.59 0.05 25.63
CA ASP A 126 5.04 1.32 26.12
C ASP A 126 5.15 2.50 25.15
N GLY A 127 5.78 2.32 23.99
CA GLY A 127 5.94 3.37 22.98
C GLY A 127 7.01 4.41 23.30
N SER A 128 7.83 4.19 24.34
CA SER A 128 8.92 5.10 24.69
C SER A 128 10.07 5.08 23.66
N LEU A 129 10.74 6.22 23.45
CA LEU A 129 11.93 6.31 22.61
C LEU A 129 13.10 5.55 23.26
N ILE A 130 13.71 4.63 22.53
CA ILE A 130 14.85 3.81 23.01
C ILE A 130 16.13 4.00 22.20
N ALA A 131 16.06 4.51 20.97
CA ALA A 131 17.25 4.93 20.21
C ALA A 131 16.90 5.92 19.08
N THR A 132 17.88 6.75 18.71
CA THR A 132 17.82 7.66 17.56
C THR A 132 19.00 7.36 16.63
N ILE A 133 18.71 7.07 15.36
CA ILE A 133 19.69 6.62 14.37
C ILE A 133 19.74 7.58 13.19
N ARG A 134 20.94 7.81 12.67
CA ARG A 134 21.21 8.47 11.40
C ARG A 134 22.00 7.53 10.49
N PHE A 135 21.73 7.57 9.19
CA PHE A 135 22.33 6.67 8.21
C PHE A 135 23.68 7.16 7.66
N ALA A 136 24.01 8.42 7.90
CA ALA A 136 25.26 9.04 7.49
C ALA A 136 25.69 10.10 8.50
N SER A 137 26.87 10.68 8.31
CA SER A 137 27.42 11.68 9.24
C SER A 137 26.58 12.96 9.26
N THR A 138 26.12 13.41 8.09
CA THR A 138 25.31 14.63 7.95
C THR A 138 23.80 14.32 7.85
N PRO A 139 22.92 15.23 8.32
CA PRO A 139 21.48 15.09 8.13
C PRO A 139 21.07 14.94 6.66
N GLU A 140 21.71 15.69 5.76
CA GLU A 140 21.41 15.70 4.34
C GLU A 140 21.73 14.35 3.69
N GLU A 141 22.91 13.79 3.95
CA GLU A 141 23.26 12.45 3.47
C GLU A 141 22.34 11.39 4.04
N SER A 142 21.98 11.49 5.32
CA SER A 142 21.07 10.54 5.93
C SER A 142 19.69 10.51 5.27
N LYS A 143 19.17 11.69 4.88
CA LYS A 143 17.91 11.78 4.13
C LYS A 143 18.00 11.07 2.78
N MET A 144 19.14 11.10 2.10
CA MET A 144 19.32 10.40 0.82
C MET A 144 19.26 8.88 0.97
N HIS A 145 19.59 8.33 2.14
CA HIS A 145 19.50 6.90 2.43
C HIS A 145 18.13 6.45 2.98
N GLY A 146 17.22 7.39 3.28
CA GLY A 146 15.91 7.08 3.83
C GLY A 146 14.98 6.34 2.86
N ALA A 147 13.90 5.81 3.40
CA ALA A 147 12.86 5.12 2.64
C ALA A 147 11.76 6.08 2.19
N ASP A 148 11.12 5.78 1.06
CA ASP A 148 9.91 6.47 0.65
C ASP A 148 8.70 5.58 0.99
N PHE A 149 7.98 5.98 2.05
CA PHE A 149 6.73 5.40 2.57
C PHE A 149 6.81 4.03 3.24
N HIS A 150 7.37 3.01 2.60
CA HIS A 150 7.19 1.62 3.05
C HIS A 150 8.46 0.96 3.58
N LEU A 151 8.35 0.44 4.80
CA LEU A 151 9.32 -0.43 5.43
C LEU A 151 8.73 -1.84 5.53
N VAL A 152 9.57 -2.84 5.31
CA VAL A 152 9.28 -4.23 5.70
C VAL A 152 10.40 -4.73 6.59
N ALA A 153 10.11 -5.67 7.48
CA ALA A 153 11.08 -6.14 8.45
C ALA A 153 11.04 -7.66 8.56
N ASP A 154 12.21 -8.23 8.82
CA ASP A 154 12.34 -9.57 9.39
C ASP A 154 12.64 -9.46 10.90
N GLU A 155 13.14 -10.52 11.53
CA GLU A 155 13.44 -10.52 12.97
C GLU A 155 14.54 -9.53 13.39
N SER A 156 15.50 -9.19 12.51
CA SER A 156 16.70 -8.42 12.86
C SER A 156 17.04 -7.26 11.93
N ALA A 157 16.42 -7.19 10.76
CA ALA A 157 16.70 -6.21 9.73
C ALA A 157 15.42 -5.59 9.18
N ILE A 158 15.57 -4.34 8.74
CA ILE A 158 14.53 -3.57 8.05
C ILE A 158 14.98 -3.35 6.62
N PHE A 159 14.06 -3.56 5.68
CA PHE A 159 14.29 -3.41 4.25
C PHE A 159 13.32 -2.40 3.64
N TRP A 160 13.78 -1.73 2.61
CA TRP A 160 12.95 -0.84 1.80
C TRP A 160 13.47 -0.70 0.38
N ALA A 161 12.57 -0.28 -0.49
CA ALA A 161 12.90 0.18 -1.82
C ALA A 161 13.66 1.51 -1.72
N HIS A 162 14.87 1.55 -2.26
CA HIS A 162 15.69 2.75 -2.34
C HIS A 162 15.77 3.25 -3.78
N TRP A 163 15.55 4.55 -3.94
CA TRP A 163 15.55 5.25 -5.20
C TRP A 163 16.34 6.54 -5.08
N ASP A 164 17.02 6.90 -6.17
CA ASP A 164 17.69 8.19 -6.31
C ASP A 164 17.42 8.74 -7.72
N ALA A 165 17.27 10.05 -7.86
CA ALA A 165 17.11 10.69 -9.16
C ALA A 165 18.38 10.59 -10.00
N ASP A 166 19.56 10.69 -9.37
CA ASP A 166 20.87 10.57 -10.01
C ASP A 166 21.21 9.08 -10.22
N PRO A 167 21.38 8.63 -11.47
CA PRO A 167 21.75 7.25 -11.76
C PRO A 167 23.17 6.88 -11.33
N ALA A 168 24.01 7.84 -10.96
CA ALA A 168 25.32 7.56 -10.38
C ALA A 168 25.24 7.08 -8.92
N ASN A 169 24.14 7.36 -8.22
CA ASN A 169 23.94 6.91 -6.85
C ASN A 169 23.40 5.48 -6.81
N PRO A 170 23.83 4.65 -5.84
CA PRO A 170 23.29 3.31 -5.66
C PRO A 170 21.77 3.33 -5.47
N ARG A 171 21.07 2.38 -6.09
CA ARG A 171 19.63 2.16 -5.99
C ARG A 171 19.34 0.68 -5.75
N GLY A 172 18.16 0.35 -5.23
CA GLY A 172 17.74 -1.05 -5.14
C GLY A 172 17.11 -1.38 -3.79
N LEU A 173 17.42 -2.56 -3.27
CA LEU A 173 16.94 -2.99 -1.96
C LEU A 173 17.91 -2.52 -0.88
N ALA A 174 17.48 -1.58 -0.06
CA ALA A 174 18.20 -1.15 1.12
C ALA A 174 17.94 -2.09 2.30
N ARG A 175 18.95 -2.26 3.15
CA ARG A 175 18.91 -3.02 4.41
C ARG A 175 19.48 -2.17 5.54
N PHE A 176 18.82 -2.22 6.68
CA PHE A 176 19.30 -1.70 7.95
C PHE A 176 19.29 -2.80 9.00
N ASP A 177 20.46 -3.11 9.54
CA ASP A 177 20.65 -4.13 10.57
C ASP A 177 20.40 -3.52 11.96
N THR A 178 19.29 -3.91 12.59
CA THR A 178 18.88 -3.35 13.88
C THR A 178 19.73 -3.85 15.05
N SER A 179 20.54 -4.90 14.85
CA SER A 179 21.45 -5.43 15.87
C SER A 179 22.66 -4.52 16.13
N LEU A 180 22.95 -3.61 15.20
CA LEU A 180 24.03 -2.62 15.32
C LEU A 180 23.70 -1.47 16.28
N ILE A 181 22.46 -1.36 16.73
CA ILE A 181 22.02 -0.30 17.63
C ILE A 181 22.46 -0.59 19.06
N ASP A 182 23.19 0.35 19.67
CA ASP A 182 23.53 0.30 21.09
C ASP A 182 22.40 0.92 21.93
N TYR A 183 21.51 0.08 22.45
CA TYR A 183 20.39 0.50 23.30
C TYR A 183 20.80 0.90 24.74
N SER A 184 22.08 0.80 25.10
CA SER A 184 22.56 1.26 26.41
C SER A 184 22.83 2.77 26.45
N ARG A 185 22.91 3.42 25.28
CA ARG A 185 23.09 4.86 25.15
C ARG A 185 21.83 5.63 25.53
N ASN A 186 21.98 6.92 25.80
CA ASN A 186 20.82 7.79 25.95
C ASN A 186 19.99 7.75 24.64
N PRO A 187 18.67 7.49 24.70
CA PRO A 187 17.85 7.37 23.50
C PRO A 187 17.84 8.60 22.57
N SER A 188 18.13 9.79 23.12
CA SER A 188 18.22 11.04 22.35
C SER A 188 19.58 11.26 21.69
N ASP A 189 20.61 10.51 22.08
CA ASP A 189 21.92 10.58 21.44
C ASP A 189 21.86 9.90 20.07
N ILE A 190 22.25 10.64 19.03
CA ILE A 190 22.26 10.13 17.66
C ILE A 190 23.40 9.11 17.51
N GLN A 191 23.04 7.94 16.99
CA GLN A 191 23.98 6.90 16.55
C GLN A 191 24.07 6.93 15.02
N THR A 192 25.27 6.98 14.47
CA THR A 192 25.47 6.89 13.02
C THR A 192 25.70 5.44 12.64
N ILE A 193 24.75 4.84 11.91
CA ILE A 193 24.78 3.44 11.47
C ILE A 193 24.41 3.42 10.00
N ALA A 194 25.31 2.93 9.16
CA ALA A 194 25.13 2.95 7.71
C ALA A 194 24.00 2.01 7.25
N VAL A 195 23.41 2.36 6.10
CA VAL A 195 22.47 1.52 5.34
C VAL A 195 23.22 0.87 4.20
N GLU A 196 22.90 -0.39 3.92
CA GLU A 196 23.51 -1.16 2.83
C GLU A 196 22.52 -1.31 1.68
N ILE A 197 22.99 -1.15 0.43
CA ILE A 197 22.24 -1.62 -0.75
C ILE A 197 22.65 -3.06 -1.01
N VAL A 198 21.75 -3.99 -0.68
CA VAL A 198 22.05 -5.43 -0.67
C VAL A 198 21.65 -6.14 -1.96
N TRP A 199 20.79 -5.52 -2.77
CA TRP A 199 20.45 -6.02 -4.09
C TRP A 199 20.10 -4.86 -5.02
N GLY A 200 20.28 -5.07 -6.32
CA GLY A 200 19.78 -4.18 -7.35
C GLY A 200 20.82 -3.21 -7.85
N GLY A 201 21.53 -2.49 -6.98
CA GLY A 201 22.66 -1.57 -7.24
C GLY A 201 22.43 -0.42 -8.24
N GLU A 202 21.89 -0.75 -9.40
CA GLU A 202 21.54 0.06 -10.56
C GLU A 202 20.02 0.13 -10.79
N TYR A 203 19.24 -0.82 -10.24
CA TYR A 203 17.78 -0.86 -10.45
C TYR A 203 17.03 0.06 -9.50
N SER A 204 16.10 0.85 -10.05
CA SER A 204 15.11 1.58 -9.26
C SER A 204 14.03 0.62 -8.76
N ILE A 205 13.66 0.69 -7.49
CA ILE A 205 12.50 -0.01 -6.94
C ILE A 205 11.54 1.08 -6.42
N LEU A 206 10.27 1.03 -6.85
CA LEU A 206 9.21 1.93 -6.34
C LEU A 206 8.11 1.15 -5.61
N THR A 207 8.12 -0.17 -5.75
CA THR A 207 7.12 -1.06 -5.17
C THR A 207 7.53 -1.42 -3.75
N ARG A 208 6.55 -1.69 -2.88
CA ARG A 208 6.83 -2.22 -1.55
C ARG A 208 7.37 -3.66 -1.67
N PRO A 209 8.58 -3.97 -1.15
CA PRO A 209 9.04 -5.35 -1.06
C PRO A 209 8.10 -6.21 -0.20
N VAL A 210 8.10 -7.52 -0.42
CA VAL A 210 7.32 -8.46 0.42
C VAL A 210 8.25 -9.52 0.98
N ILE A 211 8.20 -9.74 2.29
CA ILE A 211 8.91 -10.83 2.95
C ILE A 211 7.94 -11.98 3.16
N ALA A 212 8.25 -13.15 2.61
CA ALA A 212 7.47 -14.37 2.74
C ALA A 212 8.35 -15.58 2.40
N ASP A 213 8.05 -16.76 2.96
CA ASP A 213 8.74 -18.02 2.64
C ASP A 213 10.29 -17.95 2.74
N GLY A 214 10.78 -17.15 3.70
CA GLY A 214 12.21 -16.90 3.91
C GLY A 214 12.89 -16.11 2.78
N ALA A 215 12.14 -15.43 1.93
CA ALA A 215 12.65 -14.61 0.84
C ALA A 215 12.05 -13.20 0.85
N ILE A 216 12.80 -12.26 0.27
CA ILE A 216 12.39 -10.90 -0.03
C ILE A 216 12.07 -10.83 -1.52
N TYR A 217 10.81 -10.53 -1.83
CA TYR A 217 10.33 -10.34 -3.19
C TYR A 217 10.35 -8.87 -3.54
N VAL A 218 10.97 -8.54 -4.67
CA VAL A 218 11.10 -7.18 -5.18
C VAL A 218 10.67 -7.09 -6.63
N LEU A 219 10.04 -5.97 -6.99
CA LEU A 219 9.68 -5.62 -8.36
C LEU A 219 10.29 -4.28 -8.73
N THR A 220 11.20 -4.27 -9.71
CA THR A 220 11.87 -3.05 -10.16
C THR A 220 10.96 -2.19 -11.02
N TYR A 221 11.20 -0.88 -10.97
CA TYR A 221 10.54 0.11 -11.82
C TYR A 221 11.20 0.17 -13.20
N ASN A 222 10.39 -0.04 -14.23
CA ASN A 222 10.78 0.03 -15.62
C ASN A 222 10.60 1.46 -16.18
N ARG A 223 11.71 2.22 -16.27
CA ARG A 223 11.71 3.59 -16.83
C ARG A 223 11.51 3.65 -18.35
N GLU A 224 11.77 2.55 -19.06
CA GLU A 224 11.67 2.46 -20.52
C GLU A 224 10.32 1.88 -20.95
N TYR A 225 9.40 1.61 -20.01
CA TYR A 225 8.09 1.07 -20.33
C TYR A 225 7.31 1.92 -21.35
N TRP A 226 7.48 3.25 -21.33
CA TRP A 226 6.74 4.17 -22.20
C TRP A 226 7.11 4.07 -23.69
N ASP A 227 8.31 3.60 -24.02
CA ASP A 227 8.72 3.31 -25.39
C ASP A 227 8.57 1.82 -25.77
N ARG A 228 8.06 1.02 -24.82
CA ARG A 228 7.74 -0.41 -24.97
C ARG A 228 8.95 -1.30 -25.24
N SER A 229 10.17 -0.81 -24.97
CA SER A 229 11.41 -1.58 -25.14
C SER A 229 11.98 -2.12 -23.82
N GLY A 230 11.54 -1.57 -22.68
CA GLY A 230 12.02 -1.96 -21.35
C GLY A 230 11.30 -3.17 -20.72
N TYR A 231 11.81 -3.62 -19.58
CA TYR A 231 11.17 -4.64 -18.73
C TYR A 231 11.35 -4.31 -17.24
N SER A 232 10.43 -4.77 -16.40
CA SER A 232 10.64 -4.84 -14.95
C SER A 232 11.34 -6.15 -14.59
N ILE A 233 11.98 -6.20 -13.42
CA ILE A 233 12.59 -7.41 -12.87
C ILE A 233 11.81 -7.80 -11.63
N LEU A 234 11.30 -9.03 -11.61
CA LEU A 234 10.82 -9.70 -10.40
C LEU A 234 11.96 -10.59 -9.88
N ALA A 235 12.35 -10.40 -8.62
CA ALA A 235 13.37 -11.23 -7.99
C ALA A 235 12.93 -11.71 -6.61
N ALA A 236 13.43 -12.89 -6.25
CA ALA A 236 13.37 -13.42 -4.90
C ALA A 236 14.79 -13.51 -4.35
N ILE A 237 15.01 -12.90 -3.19
CA ILE A 237 16.30 -12.82 -2.51
C ILE A 237 16.17 -13.58 -1.21
N ASP A 238 17.11 -14.45 -0.89
CA ASP A 238 17.13 -15.14 0.40
C ASP A 238 17.21 -14.12 1.55
N CYS A 239 16.32 -14.20 2.54
CA CYS A 239 16.25 -13.19 3.59
C CYS A 239 17.47 -13.24 4.51
N ASP A 240 18.05 -14.43 4.71
CA ASP A 240 19.18 -14.64 5.63
C ASP A 240 20.51 -14.37 4.93
N THR A 241 20.71 -14.98 3.76
CA THR A 241 22.01 -14.89 3.06
C THR A 241 22.10 -13.71 2.11
N LEU A 242 20.97 -13.04 1.81
CA LEU A 242 20.87 -11.95 0.83
C LEU A 242 21.31 -12.34 -0.58
N VAL A 243 21.37 -13.64 -0.86
CA VAL A 243 21.71 -14.17 -2.18
C VAL A 243 20.43 -14.29 -2.99
N GLU A 244 20.46 -13.85 -4.25
CA GLU A 244 19.34 -14.02 -5.15
C GLU A 244 19.05 -15.51 -5.38
N ARG A 245 17.82 -15.93 -5.06
CA ARG A 245 17.31 -17.28 -5.34
C ARG A 245 16.96 -17.42 -6.82
N TRP A 246 16.28 -16.42 -7.37
CA TRP A 246 15.95 -16.34 -8.79
C TRP A 246 15.55 -14.92 -9.19
N ARG A 247 15.65 -14.63 -10.50
CA ARG A 247 15.09 -13.42 -11.14
C ARG A 247 14.34 -13.73 -12.44
N ARG A 248 13.44 -12.83 -12.82
CA ARG A 248 12.71 -12.84 -14.09
C ARG A 248 12.60 -11.43 -14.66
N ASN A 249 12.86 -11.32 -15.95
CA ASN A 249 12.53 -10.13 -16.73
C ASN A 249 11.07 -10.25 -17.15
N ILE A 250 10.26 -9.26 -16.80
CA ILE A 250 8.82 -9.24 -17.06
C ILE A 250 8.48 -7.99 -17.90
N PRO A 251 8.34 -8.11 -19.23
CA PRO A 251 8.28 -6.97 -20.13
C PRO A 251 6.97 -6.18 -20.08
N PHE A 252 5.90 -6.75 -19.50
CA PHE A 252 4.55 -6.16 -19.49
C PHE A 252 4.19 -5.49 -18.17
N PHE A 253 5.18 -5.27 -17.30
CA PHE A 253 5.01 -4.68 -15.98
C PHE A 253 5.83 -3.39 -15.90
N GLN A 254 5.28 -2.41 -15.18
CA GLN A 254 5.92 -1.12 -14.98
C GLN A 254 6.64 -1.05 -13.64
N GLY A 255 6.14 -1.73 -12.61
CA GLY A 255 6.66 -1.65 -11.25
C GLY A 255 6.45 -0.26 -10.63
N SER A 256 5.33 0.39 -10.95
CA SER A 256 5.00 1.76 -10.52
C SER A 256 3.94 1.80 -9.40
N PHE A 257 3.39 0.65 -9.02
CA PHE A 257 2.35 0.53 -8.00
C PHE A 257 2.94 0.32 -6.61
N SER A 258 2.25 0.81 -5.58
CA SER A 258 2.71 0.68 -4.19
C SER A 258 2.65 -0.76 -3.66
N HIS A 259 1.58 -1.52 -3.94
CA HIS A 259 1.32 -2.85 -3.40
C HIS A 259 1.07 -3.95 -4.46
N PRO A 260 1.91 -4.07 -5.51
CA PRO A 260 1.61 -4.97 -6.61
C PRO A 260 1.88 -6.44 -6.28
N ILE A 261 2.70 -6.73 -5.27
CA ILE A 261 3.14 -8.08 -4.92
C ILE A 261 2.25 -8.65 -3.81
N LEU A 262 1.74 -9.85 -4.05
CA LEU A 262 1.13 -10.72 -3.04
C LEU A 262 1.85 -12.07 -3.07
N VAL A 263 2.23 -12.59 -1.91
CA VAL A 263 2.76 -13.96 -1.79
C VAL A 263 1.77 -14.79 -1.00
N SER A 264 1.33 -15.91 -1.56
CA SER A 264 0.40 -16.84 -0.92
C SER A 264 0.59 -18.24 -1.50
N GLU A 265 0.60 -19.26 -0.63
CA GLU A 265 0.54 -20.68 -1.02
C GLU A 265 1.52 -21.09 -2.14
N GLY A 266 2.80 -20.73 -1.99
CA GLY A 266 3.84 -21.05 -2.96
C GLY A 266 3.72 -20.30 -4.29
N SER A 267 2.97 -19.21 -4.31
CA SER A 267 2.73 -18.35 -5.47
C SER A 267 3.11 -16.90 -5.16
N VAL A 268 3.81 -16.27 -6.11
CA VAL A 268 4.04 -14.82 -6.15
C VAL A 268 3.14 -14.26 -7.22
N ILE A 269 2.20 -13.43 -6.80
CA ILE A 269 1.18 -12.82 -7.66
C ILE A 269 1.51 -11.35 -7.79
N ILE A 270 1.56 -10.87 -9.03
CA ILE A 270 1.81 -9.47 -9.35
C ILE A 270 0.56 -8.90 -10.00
N ALA A 271 -0.07 -7.91 -9.38
CA ALA A 271 -1.09 -7.08 -9.99
C ALA A 271 -0.60 -5.64 -10.12
N ASP A 272 -0.22 -5.28 -11.34
CA ASP A 272 0.10 -3.94 -11.83
C ASP A 272 -0.90 -3.67 -12.97
N GLN A 273 -0.55 -2.95 -14.03
CA GLN A 273 -1.33 -2.88 -15.27
C GLN A 273 -1.65 -4.26 -15.88
N SER A 274 -0.80 -5.25 -15.59
CA SER A 274 -0.91 -6.66 -15.96
C SER A 274 -1.08 -7.56 -14.72
N LEU A 275 -1.49 -8.81 -14.92
CA LEU A 275 -1.53 -9.82 -13.84
C LEU A 275 -0.65 -11.00 -14.20
N ALA A 276 0.15 -11.46 -13.25
CA ALA A 276 0.94 -12.67 -13.42
C ALA A 276 1.05 -13.44 -12.11
N CYS A 277 1.29 -14.74 -12.24
CA CYS A 277 1.59 -15.61 -11.12
C CYS A 277 2.82 -16.44 -11.43
N TYR A 278 3.74 -16.49 -10.48
CA TYR A 278 4.98 -17.25 -10.53
C TYR A 278 5.07 -18.19 -9.33
N ARG A 279 5.84 -19.27 -9.44
CA ARG A 279 6.15 -20.12 -8.28
C ARG A 279 7.18 -19.42 -7.38
N THR A 280 6.97 -19.45 -6.06
CA THR A 280 7.93 -18.92 -5.09
C THR A 280 9.27 -19.64 -5.12
N GLN A 281 9.27 -20.93 -5.49
CA GLN A 281 10.44 -21.80 -5.50
C GLN A 281 11.51 -21.38 -6.53
N ASP A 282 11.10 -21.03 -7.76
CA ASP A 282 12.02 -20.88 -8.88
C ASP A 282 11.66 -19.75 -9.86
N GLY A 283 10.57 -19.01 -9.60
CA GLY A 283 10.08 -17.95 -10.46
C GLY A 283 9.52 -18.46 -11.80
N THR A 284 9.20 -19.75 -11.94
CA THR A 284 8.54 -20.25 -13.15
C THR A 284 7.12 -19.70 -13.26
N PRO A 285 6.71 -19.17 -14.42
CA PRO A 285 5.36 -18.63 -14.60
C PRO A 285 4.34 -19.77 -14.52
N ARG A 286 3.26 -19.54 -13.79
CA ARG A 286 2.02 -20.34 -13.86
C ARG A 286 1.11 -19.78 -14.94
N TYR A 287 0.95 -18.46 -14.95
CA TYR A 287 0.28 -17.71 -16.00
C TYR A 287 0.81 -16.27 -16.04
N GLU A 288 0.71 -15.66 -17.21
CA GLU A 288 1.02 -14.25 -17.44
C GLU A 288 -0.10 -13.70 -18.34
N ILE A 289 -0.78 -12.67 -17.86
CA ILE A 289 -1.85 -11.97 -18.57
C ILE A 289 -1.35 -10.55 -18.80
N PRO A 290 -0.60 -10.32 -19.88
CA PRO A 290 -0.13 -8.99 -20.23
C PRO A 290 -1.31 -8.12 -20.65
N GLN A 291 -1.18 -6.81 -20.46
CA GLN A 291 -2.13 -5.86 -21.03
C GLN A 291 -2.04 -5.84 -22.57
N ASP A 292 -3.10 -6.24 -23.28
CA ASP A 292 -3.18 -6.04 -24.75
C ASP A 292 -3.54 -4.59 -25.07
N GLU A 293 -2.59 -3.83 -25.63
CA GLU A 293 -2.81 -2.42 -25.94
C GLU A 293 -3.76 -2.16 -27.14
N SER A 294 -3.88 -3.12 -28.06
CA SER A 294 -4.84 -3.06 -29.16
C SER A 294 -6.27 -3.32 -28.68
N ASN A 295 -6.36 -3.91 -27.50
CA ASN A 295 -7.56 -4.21 -26.72
C ASN A 295 -7.50 -3.55 -25.33
N LEU A 296 -6.96 -2.33 -25.19
CA LEU A 296 -7.03 -1.58 -23.91
C LEU A 296 -8.46 -1.52 -23.36
N LEU A 297 -9.41 -1.58 -24.29
CA LEU A 297 -10.82 -1.70 -24.03
C LEU A 297 -11.21 -3.15 -23.71
N TYR A 298 -10.68 -4.21 -24.34
CA TYR A 298 -11.24 -5.58 -24.29
C TYR A 298 -10.79 -6.52 -23.19
N GLU A 299 -9.71 -6.20 -22.50
CA GLU A 299 -9.27 -7.00 -21.38
C GLU A 299 -9.68 -6.33 -20.08
N VAL A 300 -10.11 -7.19 -19.16
CA VAL A 300 -10.27 -6.90 -17.75
C VAL A 300 -8.99 -6.22 -17.30
N LEU A 301 -8.91 -4.89 -17.27
CA LEU A 301 -7.70 -4.21 -16.82
C LEU A 301 -7.41 -4.73 -15.40
N LEU A 302 -6.22 -5.26 -15.14
CA LEU A 302 -5.89 -5.90 -13.85
C LEU A 302 -5.12 -4.93 -12.93
N GLY A 303 -4.97 -3.67 -13.38
CA GLY A 303 -4.46 -2.53 -12.62
C GLY A 303 -5.30 -2.21 -11.40
N GLY A 304 -4.70 -2.34 -10.22
CA GLY A 304 -5.25 -1.78 -8.99
C GLY A 304 -5.38 -0.25 -9.03
N ALA A 305 -5.86 0.38 -7.97
CA ALA A 305 -5.55 1.77 -7.69
C ALA A 305 -4.04 1.98 -7.49
N TYR A 306 -3.47 3.00 -8.16
CA TYR A 306 -2.05 3.41 -8.05
C TYR A 306 -1.60 3.57 -6.58
N SER A 307 -2.52 4.05 -5.74
CA SER A 307 -2.39 4.18 -4.29
C SER A 307 -3.51 3.39 -3.60
N GLY A 308 -3.16 2.41 -2.77
CA GLY A 308 -4.10 1.80 -1.80
C GLY A 308 -4.84 0.53 -2.22
N ALA A 309 -4.87 0.14 -3.50
CA ALA A 309 -5.44 -1.14 -3.90
C ALA A 309 -4.42 -2.26 -3.70
N GLY A 310 -4.42 -2.82 -2.50
CA GLY A 310 -3.83 -4.13 -2.30
C GLY A 310 -4.72 -5.22 -2.90
N ILE A 311 -4.13 -6.40 -3.09
CA ILE A 311 -4.82 -7.62 -3.49
C ILE A 311 -5.23 -8.36 -2.22
N PHE A 312 -6.42 -8.95 -2.20
CA PHE A 312 -6.86 -9.87 -1.17
C PHE A 312 -7.02 -11.27 -1.74
N TYR A 313 -6.32 -12.25 -1.18
CA TYR A 313 -6.46 -13.65 -1.56
C TYR A 313 -7.32 -14.39 -0.55
N TYR A 314 -8.32 -15.12 -1.06
CA TYR A 314 -9.24 -15.90 -0.25
C TYR A 314 -9.81 -17.05 -1.08
N ASN A 315 -9.71 -18.29 -0.59
CA ASN A 315 -10.25 -19.49 -1.24
C ASN A 315 -9.93 -19.58 -2.75
N ASP A 316 -8.64 -19.54 -3.11
CA ASP A 316 -8.17 -19.59 -4.51
C ASP A 316 -8.66 -18.47 -5.43
N LYS A 317 -9.07 -17.34 -4.84
CA LYS A 317 -9.52 -16.16 -5.57
C LYS A 317 -8.76 -14.92 -5.15
N LEU A 318 -8.55 -14.03 -6.12
CA LEU A 318 -7.98 -12.71 -5.94
C LEU A 318 -9.08 -11.67 -6.05
N TYR A 319 -9.14 -10.79 -5.07
CA TYR A 319 -10.05 -9.64 -5.03
C TYR A 319 -9.23 -8.37 -4.97
N TYR A 320 -9.55 -7.42 -5.86
CA TYR A 320 -8.91 -6.11 -5.86
C TYR A 320 -9.81 -5.09 -6.54
N THR A 321 -9.50 -3.82 -6.31
CA THR A 321 -10.31 -2.69 -6.76
C THR A 321 -9.52 -1.76 -7.67
N LYS A 322 -10.23 -0.90 -8.40
CA LYS A 322 -9.67 0.09 -9.31
C LYS A 322 -10.01 1.51 -8.89
N SER A 323 -9.20 2.45 -9.38
CA SER A 323 -9.53 3.88 -9.29
C SER A 323 -10.42 4.33 -10.44
N SER A 324 -11.60 3.72 -10.64
CA SER A 324 -12.53 4.09 -11.72
C SER A 324 -13.90 4.46 -11.17
N HIS A 325 -14.54 5.47 -11.76
CA HIS A 325 -15.88 5.91 -11.41
C HIS A 325 -16.88 5.41 -12.46
N TYR A 326 -18.16 5.24 -12.13
CA TYR A 326 -19.14 4.71 -13.09
C TYR A 326 -19.25 5.57 -14.38
N LYS A 327 -19.02 6.89 -14.30
CA LYS A 327 -18.94 7.80 -15.46
C LYS A 327 -17.61 7.77 -16.23
N THR A 328 -16.57 7.11 -15.72
CA THR A 328 -15.24 7.05 -16.38
C THR A 328 -15.36 6.50 -17.81
N ALA A 329 -16.26 5.55 -18.03
CA ALA A 329 -16.50 4.98 -19.35
C ALA A 329 -17.00 6.01 -20.37
N GLU A 330 -18.01 6.82 -20.00
CA GLU A 330 -18.53 7.90 -20.84
C GLU A 330 -17.46 8.97 -21.11
N MET A 331 -16.76 9.42 -20.07
CA MET A 331 -15.75 10.47 -20.16
C MET A 331 -14.57 10.10 -21.06
N ASN A 332 -14.17 8.82 -21.03
CA ASN A 332 -13.01 8.32 -21.76
C ASN A 332 -13.36 7.54 -23.03
N GLY A 333 -14.65 7.40 -23.36
CA GLY A 333 -15.11 6.58 -24.49
C GLY A 333 -14.81 5.08 -24.34
N THR A 334 -14.71 4.57 -23.11
CA THR A 334 -14.50 3.14 -22.83
C THR A 334 -15.84 2.39 -22.95
N PRO A 335 -15.93 1.25 -23.67
CA PRO A 335 -17.17 0.49 -23.75
C PRO A 335 -17.64 0.00 -22.37
N GLU A 336 -18.94 0.10 -22.12
CA GLU A 336 -19.57 -0.15 -20.82
C GLU A 336 -19.25 -1.51 -20.21
N LYS A 337 -19.13 -2.57 -21.04
CA LYS A 337 -18.79 -3.92 -20.59
C LYS A 337 -17.46 -4.03 -19.83
N PHE A 338 -16.60 -3.03 -19.92
CA PHE A 338 -15.28 -2.97 -19.29
C PHE A 338 -15.20 -2.05 -18.09
N ASN A 339 -16.30 -1.34 -17.81
CA ASN A 339 -16.43 -0.51 -16.65
C ASN A 339 -16.60 -1.44 -15.44
N LYS A 340 -15.49 -1.71 -14.74
CA LYS A 340 -15.41 -2.63 -13.61
C LYS A 340 -14.52 -2.03 -12.54
N ASN A 341 -14.99 -1.99 -11.31
CA ASN A 341 -14.33 -1.30 -10.20
C ASN A 341 -13.82 -2.24 -9.13
N ILE A 342 -14.48 -3.38 -9.00
CA ILE A 342 -14.11 -4.49 -8.15
C ILE A 342 -14.10 -5.75 -9.01
N LEU A 343 -13.08 -6.57 -8.80
CA LEU A 343 -12.82 -7.75 -9.61
C LEU A 343 -12.56 -8.94 -8.70
N CYS A 344 -13.06 -10.09 -9.13
CA CYS A 344 -12.72 -11.38 -8.59
C CYS A 344 -12.11 -12.24 -9.70
N VAL A 345 -10.91 -12.73 -9.47
CA VAL A 345 -10.13 -13.50 -10.43
C VAL A 345 -9.77 -14.84 -9.81
N ASP A 346 -9.80 -15.89 -10.61
CA ASP A 346 -9.28 -17.20 -10.23
C ASP A 346 -7.77 -17.11 -10.05
N ALA A 347 -7.27 -17.38 -8.84
CA ALA A 347 -5.87 -17.19 -8.50
C ALA A 347 -4.92 -18.18 -9.19
N SER A 348 -5.44 -19.30 -9.72
CA SER A 348 -4.65 -20.33 -10.37
C SER A 348 -4.49 -20.12 -11.87
N THR A 349 -5.46 -19.43 -12.49
CA THR A 349 -5.52 -19.23 -13.95
C THR A 349 -5.47 -17.75 -14.36
N GLY A 350 -5.68 -16.82 -13.44
CA GLY A 350 -5.83 -15.40 -13.73
C GLY A 350 -7.14 -15.05 -14.46
N ARG A 351 -8.07 -15.99 -14.60
CA ARG A 351 -9.35 -15.78 -15.31
C ARG A 351 -10.31 -14.96 -14.45
N LEU A 352 -10.88 -13.89 -15.02
CA LEU A 352 -11.98 -13.16 -14.41
C LEU A 352 -13.16 -14.10 -14.13
N LEU A 353 -13.59 -14.16 -12.88
CA LEU A 353 -14.78 -14.88 -12.45
C LEU A 353 -15.99 -13.96 -12.49
N TRP A 354 -15.85 -12.76 -11.91
CA TRP A 354 -16.86 -11.71 -11.94
C TRP A 354 -16.22 -10.34 -11.73
N GLY A 355 -16.93 -9.30 -12.14
CA GLY A 355 -16.57 -7.91 -11.82
C GLY A 355 -17.83 -7.04 -11.81
N ASP A 356 -17.80 -5.99 -10.98
CA ASP A 356 -18.94 -5.09 -10.83
C ASP A 356 -18.56 -3.60 -10.94
N MET A 357 -19.51 -2.81 -11.43
CA MET A 357 -19.53 -1.35 -11.48
C MET A 357 -20.99 -0.92 -11.63
N PRO A 358 -21.76 -0.90 -10.55
CA PRO A 358 -23.14 -0.47 -10.61
C PRO A 358 -23.18 1.04 -10.94
N PRO A 359 -24.31 1.53 -11.50
CA PRO A 359 -24.56 2.96 -11.59
C PRO A 359 -24.32 3.61 -10.22
N GLN A 360 -23.77 4.82 -10.19
CA GLN A 360 -23.42 5.55 -8.95
C GLN A 360 -22.18 5.04 -8.19
N SER A 361 -21.53 3.96 -8.63
CA SER A 361 -20.28 3.53 -8.00
C SER A 361 -19.18 4.60 -8.13
N PRO A 362 -18.62 5.09 -7.01
CA PRO A 362 -17.45 5.95 -7.03
C PRO A 362 -16.20 5.12 -7.22
N SER A 363 -15.05 5.79 -7.30
CA SER A 363 -13.74 5.16 -7.25
C SER A 363 -13.56 4.28 -6.00
N LEU A 364 -13.20 3.00 -6.19
CA LEU A 364 -12.90 2.07 -5.11
C LEU A 364 -11.39 1.97 -4.93
N GLY A 365 -10.80 2.87 -4.14
CA GLY A 365 -9.34 2.96 -4.01
C GLY A 365 -8.70 2.09 -2.92
N THR A 366 -9.49 1.40 -2.08
CA THR A 366 -8.96 0.62 -0.94
C THR A 366 -8.91 -0.87 -1.21
N ARG A 367 -7.92 -1.56 -0.65
CA ARG A 367 -7.86 -3.03 -0.60
C ARG A 367 -9.18 -3.63 -0.08
N PRO A 368 -9.84 -4.54 -0.83
CA PRO A 368 -11.03 -5.23 -0.36
C PRO A 368 -10.68 -6.21 0.77
N ILE A 369 -11.64 -6.51 1.64
CA ILE A 369 -11.53 -7.58 2.64
C ILE A 369 -12.62 -8.60 2.35
N VAL A 370 -12.25 -9.89 2.27
CA VAL A 370 -13.21 -10.97 2.05
C VAL A 370 -13.33 -11.81 3.32
N ALA A 371 -14.56 -11.99 3.78
CA ALA A 371 -14.88 -12.79 4.95
C ALA A 371 -16.33 -13.24 4.90
N ALA A 372 -16.60 -14.46 5.39
CA ALA A 372 -17.94 -15.03 5.52
C ALA A 372 -18.79 -14.93 4.22
N GLY A 373 -18.15 -15.15 3.06
CA GLY A 373 -18.82 -15.11 1.76
C GLY A 373 -19.16 -13.70 1.25
N LYS A 374 -18.64 -12.65 1.87
CA LYS A 374 -18.84 -11.26 1.46
C LYS A 374 -17.52 -10.53 1.21
N VAL A 375 -17.55 -9.57 0.29
CA VAL A 375 -16.45 -8.66 -0.02
C VAL A 375 -16.81 -7.27 0.46
N TYR A 376 -15.97 -6.71 1.33
CA TYR A 376 -16.14 -5.39 1.92
C TYR A 376 -15.15 -4.42 1.30
N VAL A 377 -15.64 -3.28 0.82
CA VAL A 377 -14.83 -2.21 0.25
C VAL A 377 -15.20 -0.88 0.88
N VAL A 378 -14.26 -0.31 1.63
CA VAL A 378 -14.42 1.00 2.28
C VAL A 378 -13.99 2.07 1.28
N ALA A 379 -14.95 2.65 0.57
CA ALA A 379 -14.71 3.71 -0.41
C ALA A 379 -14.74 5.10 0.24
N TYR A 380 -14.46 6.16 -0.55
CA TYR A 380 -14.40 7.55 -0.09
C TYR A 380 -15.58 8.01 0.78
N ASP A 381 -16.81 7.64 0.43
CA ASP A 381 -18.01 8.13 1.12
C ASP A 381 -19.02 7.03 1.42
N GLN A 382 -18.56 5.78 1.49
CA GLN A 382 -19.42 4.63 1.78
C GLN A 382 -18.63 3.35 2.04
N LEU A 383 -19.27 2.40 2.71
CA LEU A 383 -18.89 0.99 2.67
C LEU A 383 -19.76 0.26 1.65
N ARG A 384 -19.16 -0.49 0.73
CA ARG A 384 -19.86 -1.40 -0.18
C ARG A 384 -19.64 -2.84 0.20
N VAL A 385 -20.71 -3.64 0.13
CA VAL A 385 -20.68 -5.07 0.42
C VAL A 385 -21.19 -5.86 -0.78
N TYR A 386 -20.39 -6.82 -1.22
CA TYR A 386 -20.70 -7.69 -2.35
C TYR A 386 -20.75 -9.14 -1.91
N ASP A 387 -21.54 -9.95 -2.61
CA ASP A 387 -21.46 -11.40 -2.51
C ASP A 387 -20.14 -11.88 -3.13
N ALA A 388 -19.33 -12.63 -2.37
CA ALA A 388 -17.99 -13.01 -2.79
C ALA A 388 -17.95 -14.01 -3.95
N GLU A 389 -19.05 -14.74 -4.16
CA GLU A 389 -19.15 -15.77 -5.19
C GLU A 389 -19.65 -15.21 -6.51
N THR A 390 -20.60 -14.29 -6.45
CA THR A 390 -21.31 -13.77 -7.63
C THR A 390 -20.94 -12.34 -8.01
N GLY A 391 -20.36 -11.58 -7.08
CA GLY A 391 -20.08 -10.15 -7.27
C GLY A 391 -21.31 -9.26 -7.18
N LYS A 392 -22.48 -9.81 -6.79
CA LYS A 392 -23.71 -9.02 -6.63
C LYS A 392 -23.55 -8.03 -5.48
N LEU A 393 -23.85 -6.75 -5.72
CA LEU A 393 -23.97 -5.75 -4.66
C LEU A 393 -25.08 -6.16 -3.67
N LEU A 394 -24.70 -6.41 -2.43
CA LEU A 394 -25.59 -6.77 -1.32
C LEU A 394 -26.08 -5.53 -0.57
N GLY A 395 -25.23 -4.50 -0.47
CA GLY A 395 -25.67 -3.20 0.00
C GLY A 395 -24.56 -2.17 0.18
N VAL A 396 -25.00 -0.95 0.48
CA VAL A 396 -24.17 0.24 0.63
C VAL A 396 -24.53 0.96 1.92
N ASP A 397 -23.52 1.28 2.72
CA ASP A 397 -23.64 2.12 3.90
C ASP A 397 -23.03 3.50 3.62
N MET A 398 -23.89 4.51 3.43
CA MET A 398 -23.50 5.90 3.14
C MET A 398 -23.11 6.70 4.39
N THR A 399 -23.17 6.08 5.58
CA THR A 399 -22.79 6.76 6.83
C THR A 399 -21.28 6.78 7.04
N ILE A 400 -20.54 5.91 6.34
CA ILE A 400 -19.08 5.81 6.40
C ILE A 400 -18.41 6.83 5.47
N ARG A 401 -17.39 7.52 5.97
CA ARG A 401 -16.57 8.45 5.18
C ARG A 401 -15.10 8.02 5.29
N ASN A 402 -14.39 7.82 4.20
CA ASN A 402 -12.97 7.42 4.20
C ASN A 402 -12.12 8.31 3.28
N GLY A 403 -10.80 8.25 3.42
CA GLY A 403 -9.85 8.87 2.47
C GLY A 403 -9.73 8.16 1.12
N GLY A 404 -10.33 6.97 0.95
CA GLY A 404 -10.33 6.17 -0.27
C GLY A 404 -8.99 5.50 -0.60
N ASN A 405 -7.97 5.66 0.24
CA ASN A 405 -6.62 5.10 0.07
C ASN A 405 -6.06 4.53 1.38
N GLU A 406 -6.88 4.46 2.43
CA GLU A 406 -6.50 3.96 3.74
C GLU A 406 -6.67 2.44 3.78
N PRO A 407 -5.69 1.69 4.29
CA PRO A 407 -5.78 0.23 4.28
C PRO A 407 -6.72 -0.27 5.36
N ASN A 408 -7.40 -1.36 5.02
CA ASN A 408 -8.30 -2.08 5.91
C ASN A 408 -7.57 -3.25 6.60
N ALA A 409 -8.00 -3.58 7.81
CA ALA A 409 -7.50 -4.71 8.59
C ALA A 409 -8.62 -5.75 8.82
N LEU A 410 -8.27 -7.02 8.92
CA LEU A 410 -9.18 -8.11 9.30
C LEU A 410 -8.60 -8.80 10.52
N TYR A 411 -9.37 -8.87 11.61
CA TYR A 411 -8.96 -9.56 12.83
C TYR A 411 -10.16 -10.21 13.52
N ASN A 412 -10.08 -11.52 13.75
CA ASN A 412 -11.09 -12.28 14.49
C ASN A 412 -12.55 -12.01 14.04
N GLY A 413 -12.78 -12.05 12.72
CA GLY A 413 -14.10 -11.78 12.14
C GLY A 413 -14.55 -10.31 12.25
N LYS A 414 -13.64 -9.38 12.51
CA LYS A 414 -13.92 -7.93 12.52
C LYS A 414 -13.18 -7.26 11.37
N LEU A 415 -13.90 -6.47 10.58
CA LEU A 415 -13.30 -5.53 9.62
C LEU A 415 -12.99 -4.23 10.35
N ILE A 416 -11.74 -3.79 10.29
CA ILE A 416 -11.26 -2.56 10.91
C ILE A 416 -10.83 -1.58 9.82
N PHE A 417 -11.34 -0.35 9.90
CA PHE A 417 -11.09 0.69 8.91
C PHE A 417 -11.23 2.08 9.55
N PHE A 418 -10.74 3.10 8.85
CA PHE A 418 -10.89 4.48 9.29
C PHE A 418 -12.20 5.08 8.79
N ASP A 419 -12.85 5.85 9.66
CA ASP A 419 -13.95 6.76 9.33
C ASP A 419 -13.50 8.20 9.58
N ARG A 420 -13.76 9.11 8.66
CA ARG A 420 -13.17 10.45 8.60
C ARG A 420 -14.25 11.51 8.67
N ASP A 421 -14.15 12.38 9.67
CA ASP A 421 -14.85 13.66 9.70
C ASP A 421 -13.89 14.78 9.24
N ILE A 422 -14.05 15.22 8.00
CA ILE A 422 -13.24 16.29 7.40
C ILE A 422 -13.45 17.62 8.13
N LYS A 423 -14.69 17.92 8.53
CA LYS A 423 -15.04 19.21 9.14
C LYS A 423 -14.50 19.29 10.56
N ALA A 424 -14.62 18.20 11.31
CA ALA A 424 -14.10 18.11 12.67
C ALA A 424 -12.59 17.81 12.73
N ARG A 425 -11.91 17.65 11.58
CA ARG A 425 -10.51 17.20 11.49
C ARG A 425 -10.25 15.97 12.37
N LYS A 426 -11.13 14.96 12.28
CA LYS A 426 -11.11 13.77 13.13
C LYS A 426 -11.08 12.50 12.29
N LYS A 427 -10.29 11.52 12.70
CA LYS A 427 -10.37 10.13 12.21
C LYS A 427 -10.77 9.22 13.35
N THR A 428 -11.65 8.29 13.07
CA THR A 428 -12.13 7.29 14.03
C THR A 428 -11.80 5.93 13.46
N LEU A 429 -11.04 5.13 14.19
CA LEU A 429 -10.88 3.73 13.82
C LEU A 429 -12.16 2.99 14.21
N THR A 430 -12.80 2.33 13.26
CA THR A 430 -14.08 1.64 13.44
C THR A 430 -13.89 0.16 13.16
N ALA A 431 -14.42 -0.68 14.04
CA ALA A 431 -14.54 -2.10 13.78
C ALA A 431 -16.01 -2.50 13.62
N ILE A 432 -16.29 -3.33 12.62
CA ILE A 432 -17.59 -3.96 12.41
C ILE A 432 -17.41 -5.47 12.37
N GLN A 433 -18.44 -6.20 12.79
CA GLN A 433 -18.48 -7.65 12.60
C GLN A 433 -18.65 -7.94 11.11
N VAL A 434 -17.85 -8.86 10.58
CA VAL A 434 -18.10 -9.48 9.28
C VAL A 434 -18.77 -10.83 9.51
N GLU A 435 -19.97 -10.96 8.96
CA GLU A 435 -20.82 -12.16 9.01
C GLU A 435 -21.21 -12.60 7.61
#